data_AF-A0A376QL68-F1
#
_entry.id   AF-A0A376QL68-F1
#
_cell.length_a   1.000
_cell.length_b   1.000
_cell.length_c   1.000
_cell.angle_alpha   90.00
_cell.angle_beta   90.00
_cell.angle_gamma   90.00
#
_symmetry.space_group_name_H-M   'P 1'
#
loop_
_entity.id
_entity.type
_entity.pdbx_description
1 polymer ?
#
loop_
_entity_poly.entity_id
_entity_poly.type
_entity_poly.pdbx_seq_one_letter_code
_entity_poly.pdbx_strand_id
1 'polypeptide(L)'
;MKYVFIENHRAEFSIKAMCRVLRVARSGWYVWLRRRHQMSLRQQFRLTCDAAVHKAFFEAKQRYGAPRLADELPEFNIKTIAASLRRQGLRAKASRKFSPVSYRAHGLPVLENLLEQDFSASGPNQKWAGDITYLRTDEGWLYLAVVIDLWSRAVIGWSMSLRMKAQLACDALQMALWRRRRPECQRQ
;
A
#
# COMPACT_ATOMS: atom_id res chain seq x y z
N MET A 1 -13.18 35.03 23.30
CA MET A 1 -13.08 36.06 22.24
C MET A 1 -13.33 37.48 22.80
N LYS A 2 -12.58 37.95 23.81
CA LYS A 2 -12.80 39.31 24.38
C LYS A 2 -11.96 40.40 23.68
N TYR A 3 -10.71 40.07 23.34
CA TYR A 3 -9.81 41.00 22.65
C TYR A 3 -10.19 41.22 21.18
N VAL A 4 -10.62 40.18 20.45
CA VAL A 4 -11.14 40.31 19.07
C VAL A 4 -12.34 41.28 19.01
N PHE A 5 -13.23 41.24 20.00
CA PHE A 5 -14.36 42.17 20.09
C PHE A 5 -13.89 43.63 20.29
N ILE A 6 -12.92 43.85 21.17
CA ILE A 6 -12.29 45.17 21.41
C ILE A 6 -11.64 45.70 20.13
N GLU A 7 -11.04 44.82 19.32
CA GLU A 7 -10.46 45.20 18.04
C GLU A 7 -11.50 45.74 17.06
N ASN A 8 -12.57 44.98 16.87
CA ASN A 8 -13.59 45.27 15.87
C ASN A 8 -14.33 46.58 16.14
N HIS A 9 -14.52 46.95 17.42
CA HIS A 9 -15.28 48.14 17.81
C HIS A 9 -14.40 49.28 18.36
N ARG A 10 -13.09 49.26 18.09
CA ARG A 10 -12.15 50.30 18.55
C ARG A 10 -12.41 51.68 17.96
N ALA A 11 -13.12 51.75 16.83
CA ALA A 11 -13.50 52.99 16.16
C ALA A 11 -14.76 53.61 16.78
N GLU A 12 -15.60 52.80 17.43
CA GLU A 12 -16.90 53.20 17.98
C GLU A 12 -16.82 53.48 19.49
N PHE A 13 -15.99 52.73 20.22
CA PHE A 13 -15.90 52.83 21.67
C PHE A 13 -14.46 52.99 22.16
N SER A 14 -14.30 53.65 23.31
CA SER A 14 -12.97 53.75 23.93
C SER A 14 -12.50 52.39 24.45
N ILE A 15 -11.21 52.07 24.20
CA ILE A 15 -10.58 50.84 24.70
C ILE A 15 -10.70 50.73 26.23
N LYS A 16 -10.59 51.85 26.96
CA LYS A 16 -10.72 51.88 28.43
C LYS A 16 -12.12 51.44 28.87
N ALA A 17 -13.17 51.91 28.22
CA ALA A 17 -14.55 51.52 28.53
C ALA A 17 -14.79 50.04 28.22
N MET A 18 -14.37 49.57 27.04
CA MET A 18 -14.54 48.17 26.65
C MET A 18 -13.75 47.22 27.57
N CYS A 19 -12.51 47.54 27.95
CA CYS A 19 -11.74 46.74 28.89
C CYS A 19 -12.43 46.63 30.27
N ARG A 20 -13.05 47.73 30.74
CA ARG A 20 -13.79 47.76 32.00
C ARG A 20 -15.05 46.88 31.93
N VAL A 21 -15.86 47.05 30.89
CA VAL A 21 -17.12 46.30 30.67
C VAL A 21 -16.84 44.80 30.52
N LEU A 22 -15.84 44.43 29.72
CA LEU A 22 -15.48 43.04 29.45
C LEU A 22 -14.66 42.38 30.56
N ARG A 23 -14.34 43.14 31.63
CA ARG A 23 -13.52 42.73 32.77
C ARG A 23 -12.18 42.13 32.34
N VAL A 24 -11.43 42.87 31.50
CA VAL A 24 -10.08 42.50 31.05
C VAL A 24 -9.09 43.63 31.32
N ALA A 25 -7.84 43.27 31.64
CA ALA A 25 -6.78 44.26 31.83
C ALA A 25 -6.43 44.97 30.50
N ARG A 26 -6.28 46.30 30.56
CA ARG A 26 -5.87 47.13 29.41
C ARG A 26 -4.46 46.76 28.92
N SER A 27 -3.54 46.42 29.82
CA SER A 27 -2.21 45.90 29.48
C SER A 27 -2.30 44.60 28.68
N GLY A 28 -3.23 43.71 29.05
CA GLY A 28 -3.50 42.46 28.34
C GLY A 28 -3.95 42.69 26.90
N TRP A 29 -4.74 43.73 26.62
CA TRP A 29 -5.12 44.12 25.26
C TRP A 29 -3.90 44.46 24.40
N TYR A 30 -3.00 45.32 24.88
CA TYR A 30 -1.80 45.69 24.12
C TYR A 30 -0.77 44.54 23.99
N VAL A 31 -0.70 43.64 24.97
CA VAL A 31 0.10 42.41 24.85
C VAL A 31 -0.49 41.49 23.79
N TRP A 32 -1.81 41.30 23.79
CA TRP A 32 -2.50 40.52 22.78
C TRP A 32 -2.32 41.13 21.38
N LEU A 33 -2.47 42.45 21.25
CA LEU A 33 -2.31 43.17 19.98
C LEU A 33 -0.90 43.00 19.40
N ARG A 34 0.13 43.01 20.26
CA ARG A 34 1.52 42.72 19.84
C ARG A 34 1.72 41.26 19.43
N ARG A 35 1.14 40.32 20.18
CA ARG A 35 1.31 38.88 19.93
C ARG A 35 0.49 38.36 18.75
N ARG A 36 -0.60 39.00 18.36
CA ARG A 36 -1.50 38.49 17.30
C ARG A 36 -0.83 38.38 15.94
N HIS A 37 0.15 39.25 15.67
CA HIS A 37 0.92 39.25 14.43
C HIS A 37 2.16 38.37 14.50
N GLN A 38 2.49 37.86 15.68
CA GLN A 38 3.63 36.97 15.87
C GLN A 38 3.17 35.53 15.76
N MET A 39 3.88 34.77 14.93
CA MET A 39 3.69 33.33 14.88
C MET A 39 4.08 32.70 16.22
N SER A 40 3.17 31.91 16.80
CA SER A 40 3.50 31.09 17.96
C SER A 40 4.47 29.98 17.57
N LEU A 41 5.28 29.52 18.53
CA LEU A 41 6.16 28.35 18.37
C LEU A 41 5.38 27.12 17.86
N ARG A 42 4.14 26.95 18.33
CA ARG A 42 3.25 25.87 17.87
C ARG A 42 2.85 26.02 16.40
N GLN A 43 2.63 27.24 15.91
CA GLN A 43 2.35 27.48 14.49
C GLN A 43 3.59 27.23 13.65
N GLN A 44 4.77 27.68 14.08
CA GLN A 44 6.03 27.40 13.39
C GLN A 44 6.28 25.90 13.28
N PHE A 45 6.19 25.17 14.40
CA PHE A 45 6.34 23.72 14.42
C PHE A 45 5.36 23.02 13.46
N ARG A 46 4.10 23.48 13.41
CA ARG A 46 3.11 22.92 12.49
C ARG A 46 3.48 23.15 11.04
N LEU A 47 3.96 24.34 10.67
CA LEU A 47 4.41 24.61 9.31
C LEU A 47 5.61 23.74 8.91
N THR A 48 6.58 23.59 9.81
CA THR A 48 7.75 22.72 9.58
C THR A 48 7.32 21.27 9.36
N CYS A 49 6.45 20.75 10.23
CA CYS A 49 5.91 19.40 10.10
C CYS A 49 5.08 19.24 8.81
N ASP A 50 4.22 20.20 8.49
CA ASP A 50 3.36 20.15 7.31
C ASP A 50 4.20 20.13 6.02
N ALA A 51 5.27 20.93 5.95
CA ALA A 51 6.21 20.94 4.82
C ALA A 51 6.97 19.60 4.68
N ALA A 52 7.50 19.06 5.78
CA ALA A 52 8.22 17.78 5.77
C ALA A 52 7.32 16.61 5.35
N VAL A 53 6.12 16.53 5.92
CA VAL A 53 5.11 15.51 5.59
C VAL A 53 4.68 15.62 4.13
N HIS A 54 4.47 16.83 3.62
CA HIS A 54 4.11 17.02 2.22
C HIS A 54 5.18 16.48 1.29
N LYS A 55 6.44 16.87 1.50
CA LYS A 55 7.58 16.41 0.70
C LYS A 55 7.68 14.88 0.69
N ALA A 56 7.76 14.27 1.88
CA ALA A 56 7.90 12.82 2.02
C ALA A 56 6.71 12.05 1.41
N PHE A 57 5.48 12.58 1.52
CA PHE A 57 4.29 11.97 0.95
C PHE A 57 4.34 11.90 -0.59
N PHE A 58 4.81 12.96 -1.26
CA PHE A 58 4.95 12.98 -2.72
C PHE A 58 6.15 12.17 -3.21
N GLU A 59 7.28 12.18 -2.49
CA GLU A 59 8.43 11.31 -2.77
C GLU A 59 8.05 9.83 -2.70
N ALA A 60 7.20 9.45 -1.73
CA ALA A 60 6.63 8.11 -1.61
C ALA A 60 5.55 7.78 -2.68
N LYS A 61 5.36 8.65 -3.68
CA LYS A 61 4.32 8.53 -4.72
C LYS A 61 2.92 8.43 -4.14
N GLN A 62 2.67 9.11 -3.02
CA GLN A 62 1.38 9.13 -2.31
C GLN A 62 0.96 7.76 -1.76
N ARG A 63 1.85 6.78 -1.64
CA ARG A 63 1.53 5.43 -1.14
C ARG A 63 1.59 5.32 0.37
N TYR A 64 2.35 6.19 1.03
CA TYR A 64 2.60 6.09 2.46
C TYR A 64 1.54 6.84 3.26
N GLY A 65 0.99 6.15 4.26
CA GLY A 65 0.17 6.76 5.32
C GLY A 65 1.03 7.17 6.51
N ALA A 66 0.37 7.65 7.57
CA ALA A 66 1.05 8.11 8.78
C ALA A 66 2.06 7.13 9.41
N PRO A 67 1.84 5.79 9.44
CA PRO A 67 2.82 4.87 9.99
C PRO A 67 4.14 4.86 9.21
N ARG A 68 4.08 4.64 7.89
CA ARG A 68 5.28 4.60 7.04
C ARG A 68 5.97 5.96 6.94
N LEU A 69 5.21 7.06 6.97
CA LEU A 69 5.81 8.39 7.01
C LEU A 69 6.51 8.69 8.34
N ALA A 70 6.14 8.03 9.44
CA ALA A 70 6.84 8.20 10.71
C ALA A 70 8.19 7.46 10.74
N ASP A 71 8.32 6.37 9.97
CA ASP A 71 9.60 5.70 9.78
C ASP A 71 10.58 6.59 8.98
N GLU A 72 10.06 7.35 8.00
CA GLU A 72 10.84 8.29 7.16
C GLU A 72 11.13 9.63 7.86
N LEU A 73 10.27 10.04 8.81
CA LEU A 73 10.36 11.31 9.53
C LEU A 73 10.40 11.07 11.05
N PRO A 74 11.49 10.49 11.58
CA PRO A 74 11.60 10.10 12.99
C PRO A 74 11.50 11.28 13.97
N GLU A 75 11.74 12.50 13.49
CA GLU A 75 11.58 13.73 14.28
C GLU A 75 10.12 14.07 14.62
N PHE A 76 9.14 13.45 13.97
CA PHE A 76 7.72 13.68 14.21
C PHE A 76 6.99 12.41 14.68
N ASN A 77 6.18 12.55 15.73
CA ASN A 77 5.29 11.47 16.16
C ASN A 77 4.23 11.15 15.09
N ILE A 78 3.90 9.86 14.93
CA ILE A 78 2.81 9.34 14.07
C ILE A 78 1.51 10.16 14.21
N LYS A 79 1.11 10.56 15.42
CA LYS A 79 -0.11 11.35 15.64
C LYS A 79 -0.01 12.76 15.06
N THR A 80 1.17 13.36 15.12
CA THR A 80 1.46 14.68 14.54
C THR A 80 1.41 14.60 13.02
N ILE A 81 2.02 13.57 12.43
CA ILE A 81 1.98 13.29 10.99
C ILE A 81 0.55 13.03 10.52
N ALA A 82 -0.22 12.19 11.24
CA ALA A 82 -1.62 11.93 10.91
C ALA A 82 -2.48 13.20 10.97
N ALA A 83 -2.24 14.07 11.96
CA ALA A 83 -2.92 15.36 12.04
C ALA A 83 -2.48 16.31 10.91
N SER A 84 -1.23 16.24 10.47
CA SER A 84 -0.71 16.99 9.32
C SER A 84 -1.38 16.55 8.02
N LEU A 85 -1.37 15.26 7.71
CA LEU A 85 -2.05 14.69 6.54
C LEU A 85 -3.53 15.12 6.48
N ARG A 86 -4.23 15.06 7.63
CA ARG A 86 -5.63 15.47 7.71
C ARG A 86 -5.83 16.97 7.42
N ARG A 87 -4.96 17.85 7.92
CA ARG A 87 -5.02 19.30 7.66
C ARG A 87 -4.77 19.63 6.19
N GLN A 88 -3.86 18.90 5.57
CA GLN A 88 -3.46 19.10 4.18
C GLN A 88 -4.36 18.37 3.17
N GLY A 89 -5.33 17.57 3.65
CA GLY A 89 -6.19 16.77 2.78
C GLY A 89 -5.48 15.60 2.06
N LEU A 90 -4.29 15.22 2.52
CA LEU A 90 -3.48 14.17 1.91
C LEU A 90 -3.94 12.79 2.38
N ARG A 91 -4.21 11.89 1.43
CA ARG A 91 -4.64 10.51 1.70
C ARG A 91 -3.81 9.52 0.91
N ALA A 92 -3.26 8.52 1.60
CA ALA A 92 -2.49 7.46 0.97
C ALA A 92 -3.32 6.70 -0.07
N LYS A 93 -2.73 6.45 -1.24
CA LYS A 93 -3.28 5.60 -2.29
C LYS A 93 -3.19 4.15 -1.85
N ALA A 94 -4.34 3.50 -1.69
CA ALA A 94 -4.40 2.05 -1.58
C ALA A 94 -3.92 1.40 -2.89
N SER A 95 -3.28 0.23 -2.80
CA SER A 95 -3.01 -0.55 -4.01
C SER A 95 -4.35 -0.93 -4.64
N ARG A 96 -4.46 -0.82 -5.97
CA ARG A 96 -5.62 -1.37 -6.68
C ARG A 96 -5.72 -2.86 -6.39
N LYS A 97 -6.95 -3.36 -6.22
CA LYS A 97 -7.21 -4.80 -6.18
C LYS A 97 -6.67 -5.41 -7.47
N PHE A 98 -5.92 -6.49 -7.36
CA PHE A 98 -5.41 -7.22 -8.52
C PHE A 98 -6.59 -7.63 -9.40
N SER A 99 -6.55 -7.23 -10.68
CA SER A 99 -7.47 -7.71 -11.69
C SER A 99 -6.68 -8.62 -12.62
N PRO A 100 -7.09 -9.89 -12.83
CA PRO A 100 -6.44 -10.74 -13.81
C PRO A 100 -6.42 -10.03 -15.16
N VAL A 101 -5.29 -10.09 -15.85
CA VAL A 101 -5.17 -9.59 -17.23
C VAL A 101 -6.21 -10.36 -18.05
N SER A 102 -7.13 -9.64 -18.67
CA SER A 102 -8.19 -10.22 -19.52
C SER A 102 -7.55 -11.16 -20.53
N TYR A 103 -7.92 -12.44 -20.49
CA TYR A 103 -7.58 -13.43 -21.50
C TYR A 103 -7.89 -12.84 -22.89
N ARG A 104 -6.87 -12.70 -23.74
CA ARG A 104 -7.08 -12.34 -25.14
C ARG A 104 -7.53 -13.60 -25.85
N ALA A 105 -8.74 -13.59 -26.41
CA ALA A 105 -9.24 -14.71 -27.19
C ALA A 105 -8.26 -15.03 -28.33
N HIS A 106 -7.62 -16.21 -28.24
CA HIS A 106 -6.81 -16.76 -29.30
C HIS A 106 -7.60 -17.84 -30.04
N GLY A 107 -7.46 -17.92 -31.37
CA GLY A 107 -8.18 -18.89 -32.20
C GLY A 107 -7.74 -20.35 -32.06
N LEU A 108 -6.96 -20.68 -31.02
CA LEU A 108 -6.55 -22.05 -30.70
C LEU A 108 -7.65 -22.74 -29.87
N PRO A 109 -7.81 -24.07 -30.00
CA PRO A 109 -8.77 -24.82 -29.19
C PRO A 109 -8.45 -24.64 -27.70
N VAL A 110 -9.42 -24.07 -26.98
CA VAL A 110 -9.37 -23.92 -25.53
C VAL A 110 -10.11 -25.12 -24.94
N LEU A 111 -9.41 -25.95 -24.18
CA LEU A 111 -10.06 -26.97 -23.37
C LEU A 111 -10.80 -26.30 -22.21
N GLU A 112 -11.95 -26.87 -21.84
CA GLU A 112 -12.70 -26.42 -20.68
C GLU A 112 -11.82 -26.49 -19.43
N ASN A 113 -11.87 -25.45 -18.60
CA ASN A 113 -11.13 -25.42 -17.35
C ASN A 113 -11.85 -26.26 -16.30
N LEU A 114 -11.70 -27.59 -16.40
CA LEU A 114 -12.32 -28.57 -15.50
C LEU A 114 -11.92 -28.41 -14.03
N LEU A 115 -10.83 -27.69 -13.75
CA LEU A 115 -10.37 -27.48 -12.38
C LEU A 115 -11.16 -26.38 -11.68
N GLU A 116 -11.66 -25.37 -12.40
CA GLU A 116 -12.37 -24.20 -11.86
C GLU A 116 -11.70 -23.54 -10.62
N GLN A 117 -10.37 -23.64 -10.51
CA GLN A 117 -9.59 -23.23 -9.32
C GLN A 117 -9.89 -24.03 -8.03
N ASP A 118 -10.59 -25.16 -8.12
CA ASP A 118 -10.69 -26.13 -7.04
C ASP A 118 -9.42 -27.00 -6.96
N PHE A 119 -8.50 -26.54 -6.12
CA PHE A 119 -7.24 -27.24 -5.82
C PHE A 119 -7.37 -28.34 -4.75
N SER A 120 -8.59 -28.63 -4.28
CA SER A 120 -8.81 -29.72 -3.32
C SER A 120 -8.77 -31.09 -4.03
N ALA A 121 -8.19 -32.09 -3.38
CA ALA A 121 -8.12 -33.47 -3.86
C ALA A 121 -8.39 -34.42 -2.70
N SER A 122 -9.07 -35.54 -2.96
CA SER A 122 -9.47 -36.54 -1.95
C SER A 122 -8.50 -37.71 -1.84
N GLY A 123 -7.67 -37.91 -2.87
CA GLY A 123 -6.65 -38.94 -2.92
C GLY A 123 -5.49 -38.59 -3.86
N PRO A 124 -4.39 -39.36 -3.81
CA PRO A 124 -3.24 -39.14 -4.66
C PRO A 124 -3.62 -39.30 -6.14
N ASN A 125 -2.92 -38.58 -7.02
CA ASN A 125 -3.02 -38.76 -8.47
C ASN A 125 -4.37 -38.39 -9.11
N GLN A 126 -5.17 -37.55 -8.45
CA GLN A 126 -6.44 -37.05 -8.98
C GLN A 126 -6.28 -35.72 -9.73
N LYS A 127 -5.54 -34.78 -9.13
CA LYS A 127 -5.30 -33.44 -9.67
C LYS A 127 -3.84 -33.06 -9.49
N TRP A 128 -3.23 -32.57 -10.56
CA TRP A 128 -1.86 -32.07 -10.54
C TRP A 128 -1.86 -30.58 -10.83
N ALA A 129 -0.88 -29.87 -10.28
CA ALA A 129 -0.62 -28.48 -10.61
C ALA A 129 0.83 -28.34 -11.06
N GLY A 130 1.05 -27.48 -12.05
CA GLY A 130 2.40 -27.15 -12.51
C GLY A 130 2.59 -25.65 -12.61
N ASP A 131 3.82 -25.22 -12.36
CA ASP A 131 4.24 -23.83 -12.49
C ASP A 131 5.67 -23.73 -13.02
N ILE A 132 6.01 -22.59 -13.64
CA ILE A 132 7.37 -22.26 -14.07
C ILE A 132 7.85 -21.09 -13.22
N THR A 133 8.93 -21.34 -12.49
CA THR A 133 9.62 -20.30 -11.71
C THR A 133 11.03 -20.07 -12.24
N TYR A 134 11.65 -18.99 -11.78
CA TYR A 134 13.03 -18.64 -12.13
C TYR A 134 13.87 -18.55 -10.87
N LEU A 135 15.03 -19.21 -10.90
CA LEU A 135 16.01 -19.24 -9.82
C LEU A 135 17.20 -18.38 -10.21
N ARG A 136 17.64 -17.51 -9.28
CA ARG A 136 18.87 -16.75 -9.44
C ARG A 136 20.06 -17.64 -9.04
N THR A 137 21.00 -17.80 -9.95
CA THR A 137 22.29 -18.49 -9.71
C THR A 137 23.44 -17.51 -9.96
N ASP A 138 24.67 -17.87 -9.60
CA ASP A 138 25.84 -17.01 -9.87
C ASP A 138 26.12 -16.85 -11.37
N GLU A 139 25.72 -17.83 -12.18
CA GLU A 139 25.90 -17.85 -13.64
C GLU A 139 24.73 -17.20 -14.42
N GLY A 140 23.63 -16.83 -13.74
CA GLY A 140 22.50 -16.16 -14.39
C GLY A 140 21.14 -16.58 -13.83
N TRP A 141 20.14 -16.59 -14.71
CA TRP A 141 18.78 -17.05 -14.39
C TRP A 141 18.58 -18.46 -14.92
N LEU A 142 18.08 -19.35 -14.06
CA LEU A 142 17.69 -20.71 -14.41
C LEU A 142 16.18 -20.85 -14.30
N TYR A 143 15.52 -21.32 -15.35
CA TYR A 143 14.08 -21.58 -15.33
C TYR A 143 13.84 -23.01 -14.85
N LEU A 144 12.93 -23.17 -13.90
CA LEU A 144 12.52 -24.44 -13.31
C LEU A 144 11.01 -24.62 -13.53
N ALA A 145 10.63 -25.66 -14.26
CA ALA A 145 9.25 -26.14 -14.28
C ALA A 145 9.08 -27.25 -13.25
N VAL A 146 8.00 -27.20 -12.47
CA VAL A 146 7.66 -28.21 -11.46
C VAL A 146 6.22 -28.64 -11.65
N VAL A 147 5.96 -29.93 -11.49
CA VAL A 147 4.63 -30.53 -11.41
C VAL A 147 4.48 -31.23 -10.06
N ILE A 148 3.43 -30.89 -9.33
CA ILE A 148 3.09 -31.46 -8.02
C ILE A 148 1.76 -32.21 -8.07
N ASP A 149 1.64 -33.24 -7.25
CA ASP A 149 0.35 -33.84 -6.91
C ASP A 149 -0.34 -33.00 -5.82
N LEU A 150 -1.59 -32.57 -6.06
CA LEU A 150 -2.27 -31.64 -5.15
C LEU A 150 -2.65 -32.26 -3.80
N TRP A 151 -2.85 -33.58 -3.75
CA TRP A 151 -3.14 -34.29 -2.49
C TRP A 151 -1.88 -34.45 -1.63
N SER A 152 -0.84 -35.11 -2.16
CA SER A 152 0.38 -35.40 -1.38
C SER A 152 1.36 -34.23 -1.27
N ARG A 153 1.21 -33.20 -2.11
CA ARG A 153 2.19 -32.11 -2.31
C ARG A 153 3.57 -32.59 -2.79
N ALA A 154 3.68 -33.85 -3.19
CA ALA A 154 4.94 -34.38 -3.71
C ALA A 154 5.26 -33.79 -5.08
N VAL A 155 6.54 -33.46 -5.30
CA VAL A 155 7.06 -33.12 -6.63
C VAL A 155 7.12 -34.40 -7.47
N ILE A 156 6.23 -34.50 -8.45
CA ILE A 156 6.11 -35.68 -9.30
C ILE A 156 6.82 -35.50 -10.65
N GLY A 157 7.11 -34.27 -11.07
CA GLY A 157 7.91 -34.00 -12.27
C GLY A 157 8.59 -32.64 -12.18
N TRP A 158 9.73 -32.49 -12.82
CA TRP A 158 10.43 -31.21 -12.92
C TRP A 158 11.38 -31.19 -14.12
N SER A 159 11.75 -29.99 -14.57
CA SER A 159 12.78 -29.79 -15.60
C SER A 159 13.41 -28.41 -15.42
N MET A 160 14.68 -28.26 -15.82
CA MET A 160 15.43 -27.01 -15.72
C MET A 160 16.04 -26.62 -17.06
N SER A 161 16.07 -25.32 -17.36
CA SER A 161 16.64 -24.79 -18.61
C SER A 161 17.10 -23.35 -18.44
N LEU A 162 18.14 -22.95 -19.17
CA LEU A 162 18.58 -21.55 -19.29
C LEU A 162 17.57 -20.67 -20.05
N ARG A 163 16.60 -21.29 -20.76
CA ARG A 163 15.58 -20.58 -21.54
C ARG A 163 14.18 -21.11 -21.22
N MET A 164 13.24 -20.19 -21.05
CA MET A 164 11.81 -20.48 -20.91
C MET A 164 11.20 -20.84 -22.28
N LYS A 165 11.34 -22.10 -22.68
CA LYS A 165 10.72 -22.68 -23.89
C LYS A 165 9.58 -23.61 -23.49
N ALA A 166 8.63 -23.84 -24.42
CA ALA A 166 7.55 -24.81 -24.21
C ALA A 166 8.06 -26.21 -23.80
N GLN A 167 9.21 -26.62 -24.33
CA GLN A 167 9.86 -27.89 -24.00
C GLN A 167 10.10 -28.07 -22.49
N LEU A 168 10.44 -27.00 -21.76
CA LEU A 168 10.68 -27.04 -20.32
C LEU A 168 9.45 -27.58 -19.57
N ALA A 169 8.26 -27.10 -19.92
CA ALA A 169 7.01 -27.56 -19.35
C ALA A 169 6.65 -28.99 -19.82
N CYS A 170 6.88 -29.28 -21.11
CA CYS A 170 6.65 -30.61 -21.66
C CYS A 170 7.49 -31.68 -20.96
N ASP A 171 8.77 -31.41 -20.71
CA ASP A 171 9.69 -32.35 -20.06
C ASP A 171 9.27 -32.62 -18.61
N ALA A 172 8.91 -31.58 -17.86
CA ALA A 172 8.41 -31.72 -16.49
C ALA A 172 7.10 -32.53 -16.44
N LEU A 173 6.18 -32.29 -17.38
CA LEU A 173 4.93 -33.05 -17.49
C LEU A 173 5.18 -34.50 -17.92
N GLN A 174 6.07 -34.74 -18.88
CA GLN A 174 6.45 -36.08 -19.29
C GLN A 174 7.02 -36.85 -18.09
N MET A 175 7.94 -36.26 -17.32
CA MET A 175 8.47 -36.89 -16.11
C MET A 175 7.36 -37.27 -15.11
N ALA A 176 6.38 -36.39 -14.90
CA ALA A 176 5.23 -36.68 -14.04
C ALA A 176 4.38 -37.85 -14.56
N LEU A 177 4.08 -37.87 -15.86
CA LEU A 177 3.34 -38.95 -16.52
C LEU A 177 4.08 -40.29 -16.43
N TRP A 178 5.39 -40.31 -16.60
CA TRP A 178 6.20 -41.52 -16.46
C TRP A 178 6.15 -42.08 -15.03
N ARG A 179 6.19 -41.21 -14.02
CA ARG A 179 6.22 -41.62 -12.60
C ARG A 179 4.86 -42.05 -12.04
N ARG A 180 3.77 -41.39 -12.46
CA ARG A 180 2.44 -41.56 -11.86
C ARG A 180 1.39 -42.15 -12.81
N ARG A 181 1.74 -42.37 -14.08
CA ARG A 181 0.80 -42.64 -15.18
C ARG A 181 -0.22 -41.51 -15.32
N ARG A 182 -1.18 -41.63 -16.24
CA ARG A 182 -2.20 -40.59 -16.40
C ARG A 182 -3.08 -40.54 -15.14
N PRO A 183 -3.41 -39.35 -14.62
CA PRO A 183 -4.39 -39.23 -13.56
C PRO A 183 -5.74 -39.77 -14.05
N GLU A 184 -6.50 -40.38 -13.15
CA GLU A 184 -7.86 -40.83 -13.45
C GLU A 184 -8.71 -39.58 -13.68
N CYS A 185 -8.92 -39.25 -14.95
CA CYS A 185 -9.78 -38.13 -15.33
C CYS A 185 -11.21 -38.55 -15.00
N GLN A 186 -11.68 -38.21 -13.80
CA GLN A 186 -13.09 -38.32 -13.46
C GLN A 186 -13.82 -37.31 -14.33
N ARG A 187 -14.35 -37.78 -15.48
CA ARG A 187 -15.40 -37.06 -16.19
C ARG A 187 -16.59 -37.02 -15.23
N GLN A 188 -16.88 -35.85 -14.69
CA GLN A 188 -18.21 -35.57 -14.16
C GLN A 188 -19.20 -35.53 -15.33
#